data_AF-A0A7W1W9J5-F1
#
_entry.id   AF-A0A7W1W9J5-F1
#
_cell.length_a   1.000
_cell.length_b   1.000
_cell.length_c   1.000
_cell.angle_alpha   90.00
_cell.angle_beta   90.00
_cell.angle_gamma   90.00
#
_symmetry.space_group_name_H-M   'P 1'
#
loop_
_entity.id
_entity.type
_entity.pdbx_description
1 polymer ?
#
loop_
_entity_poly.entity_id
_entity_poly.type
_entity_poly.pdbx_seq_one_letter_code
_entity_poly.pdbx_strand_id
1 'polypeptide(L)'
;MKKSSAISAVLKLKLLLSLGILLLAMNVSAQKSEHYNSPLYSPKTYDPNQAGVSSGLPAVLKSVGIEQKLNEQLPLAAEFKDENGNAVKLGDYFGKEKPVILALVYYECPMLCN
;
A
#
# COMPACT_ATOMS: atom_id res chain seq x y z
N MET A 1 -28.90 -52.97 -20.50
CA MET A 1 -28.05 -52.88 -19.28
C MET A 1 -27.02 -51.73 -19.37
N LYS A 2 -27.42 -50.47 -19.63
CA LYS A 2 -26.48 -49.32 -19.82
C LYS A 2 -26.70 -48.14 -18.85
N LYS A 3 -27.74 -48.17 -18.01
CA LYS A 3 -28.13 -47.07 -17.12
C LYS A 3 -27.16 -46.88 -15.93
N SER A 4 -26.55 -47.95 -15.42
CA SER A 4 -25.66 -47.90 -14.24
C SER A 4 -24.36 -47.12 -14.50
N SER A 5 -23.79 -47.21 -15.71
CA SER A 5 -22.55 -46.50 -16.08
C SER A 5 -22.78 -44.99 -16.22
N ALA A 6 -23.90 -44.57 -16.81
CA ALA A 6 -24.26 -43.16 -16.93
C ALA A 6 -24.52 -42.50 -15.56
N ILE A 7 -25.17 -43.22 -14.64
CA ILE A 7 -25.42 -42.72 -13.28
C ILE A 7 -24.11 -42.56 -12.51
N SER A 8 -23.18 -43.51 -12.63
CA SER A 8 -21.85 -43.42 -11.99
C SER A 8 -21.03 -42.25 -12.54
N ALA A 9 -21.08 -42.01 -13.86
CA ALA A 9 -20.38 -40.88 -14.49
C ALA A 9 -20.95 -39.53 -14.04
N VAL A 10 -22.27 -39.39 -13.97
CA VAL A 10 -22.93 -38.15 -13.50
C VAL A 10 -22.67 -37.94 -12.00
N LEU A 11 -22.65 -38.99 -11.20
CA LEU A 11 -22.35 -38.90 -9.76
C LEU A 11 -20.89 -38.51 -9.51
N LYS A 12 -19.94 -39.08 -10.25
CA LYS A 12 -18.51 -38.71 -10.19
C LYS A 12 -18.29 -37.26 -10.65
N LEU A 13 -18.95 -36.84 -11.73
CA LEU A 13 -18.85 -35.47 -12.23
C LEU A 13 -19.41 -34.45 -11.23
N LYS A 14 -20.58 -34.73 -10.62
CA LYS A 14 -21.15 -33.90 -9.56
C LYS A 14 -20.24 -33.85 -8.32
N LEU A 15 -19.65 -34.98 -7.93
CA LEU A 15 -18.73 -35.05 -6.79
C LEU A 15 -17.45 -34.24 -7.04
N LEU A 16 -16.89 -34.35 -8.25
CA LEU A 16 -15.71 -33.57 -8.68
C LEU A 16 -16.01 -32.07 -8.74
N LEU A 17 -17.18 -31.69 -9.29
CA LEU A 17 -17.61 -30.29 -9.30
C LEU A 17 -17.84 -29.76 -7.88
N SER A 18 -18.50 -30.52 -6.99
CA SER A 18 -18.69 -30.10 -5.61
C SER A 18 -17.39 -29.98 -4.83
N LEU A 19 -16.43 -30.90 -5.07
CA LEU A 19 -15.13 -30.86 -4.41
C LEU A 19 -14.28 -29.68 -4.92
N GLY A 20 -14.33 -29.38 -6.22
CA GLY A 20 -13.67 -28.22 -6.81
C GLY A 20 -14.23 -26.89 -6.29
N ILE A 21 -15.56 -26.78 -6.17
CA ILE A 21 -16.22 -25.59 -5.59
C ILE A 21 -15.83 -25.42 -4.11
N LEU A 22 -15.77 -26.52 -3.36
CA LEU A 22 -15.35 -26.49 -1.94
C LEU A 22 -13.89 -26.06 -1.78
N LEU A 23 -12.99 -26.52 -2.67
CA LEU A 23 -11.58 -26.13 -2.69
C LEU A 23 -11.39 -24.64 -3.05
N LEU A 24 -12.22 -24.07 -3.93
CA LEU A 24 -12.18 -22.63 -4.24
C LEU A 24 -12.61 -21.77 -3.04
N ALA A 25 -13.58 -22.21 -2.23
CA ALA A 25 -14.08 -21.44 -1.10
C ALA A 25 -13.09 -21.30 0.07
N MET A 26 -12.10 -22.20 0.18
CA MET A 26 -11.12 -22.18 1.28
C MET A 26 -10.02 -21.13 1.14
N ASN A 27 -9.89 -20.47 -0.02
CA ASN A 27 -8.93 -19.37 -0.22
C ASN A 27 -9.49 -17.99 0.19
N VAL A 28 -10.73 -17.91 0.68
CA VAL A 28 -11.35 -16.66 1.13
C VAL A 28 -11.06 -16.44 2.62
N SER A 29 -9.79 -16.27 2.97
CA SER A 29 -9.38 -15.85 4.31
C SER A 29 -8.06 -15.07 4.23
N ALA A 30 -8.10 -13.90 3.58
CA ALA A 30 -7.00 -12.94 3.60
C ALA A 30 -7.51 -11.49 3.50
N GLN A 31 -8.58 -11.15 4.20
CA GLN A 31 -8.82 -9.75 4.59
C GLN A 31 -8.82 -9.69 6.12
N LYS A 32 -7.60 -9.71 6.68
CA LYS A 32 -7.38 -9.20 8.03
C LYS A 32 -7.57 -7.70 7.94
N SER A 33 -8.64 -7.17 8.53
CA SER A 33 -8.83 -5.73 8.68
C SER A 33 -7.82 -5.24 9.73
N GLU A 34 -6.64 -4.85 9.26
CA GLU A 34 -5.71 -4.07 10.07
C GLU A 34 -6.35 -2.68 10.27
N HIS A 35 -7.04 -2.51 11.40
CA HIS A 35 -7.42 -1.19 11.87
C HIS A 35 -6.14 -0.42 12.18
N TYR A 36 -5.70 0.41 11.23
CA TYR A 36 -4.55 1.29 11.39
C TYR A 36 -4.91 2.42 12.37
N ASN A 37 -4.67 2.19 13.65
CA ASN A 37 -4.92 3.17 14.71
C ASN A 37 -3.70 4.10 14.84
N SER A 38 -3.57 5.10 13.96
CA SER A 38 -2.55 6.13 14.14
C SER A 38 -2.89 7.01 15.34
N PRO A 39 -1.97 7.25 16.29
CA PRO A 39 -2.17 8.23 17.36
C PRO A 39 -2.44 9.66 16.84
N LEU A 40 -2.05 9.97 15.61
CA LEU A 40 -2.28 11.26 14.95
C LEU A 40 -3.66 11.40 14.26
N TYR A 41 -4.37 10.29 14.01
CA TYR A 41 -5.67 10.29 13.33
C TYR A 41 -6.82 9.71 14.17
N SER A 42 -6.55 9.31 15.41
CA SER A 42 -7.61 8.94 16.34
C SER A 42 -8.54 10.14 16.54
N PRO A 43 -9.88 9.99 16.44
CA PRO A 43 -10.80 11.05 16.81
C PRO A 43 -10.55 11.39 18.28
N LYS A 44 -9.86 12.50 18.52
CA LYS A 44 -9.72 13.07 19.85
C LYS A 44 -11.14 13.43 20.28
N THR A 45 -11.71 12.69 21.23
CA THR A 45 -12.88 13.18 21.95
C THR A 45 -12.45 14.45 22.65
N TYR A 46 -12.99 15.59 22.22
CA TYR A 46 -12.75 16.86 22.88
C TYR A 46 -13.25 16.77 24.32
N ASP A 47 -12.33 16.54 25.26
CA ASP A 47 -12.59 16.68 26.69
C ASP A 47 -12.05 18.05 27.13
N PRO A 48 -12.94 19.04 27.38
CA PRO A 48 -12.53 20.38 27.80
C PRO A 48 -11.78 20.39 29.14
N ASN A 49 -11.80 19.29 29.90
CA ASN A 49 -11.09 19.15 31.18
C ASN A 49 -9.70 18.50 31.03
N GLN A 50 -9.36 17.95 29.85
CA GLN A 50 -8.02 17.37 29.55
C GLN A 50 -7.18 18.23 28.62
N ALA A 51 -7.67 19.40 28.21
CA ALA A 51 -6.88 20.38 27.47
C ALA A 51 -5.84 21.02 28.40
N GLY A 52 -4.76 20.30 28.69
CA GLY A 52 -3.49 20.94 28.99
C GLY A 52 -3.16 21.81 27.78
N VAL A 53 -3.39 23.12 27.93
CA VAL A 53 -3.30 24.09 26.83
C VAL A 53 -1.84 24.17 26.39
N SER A 54 -1.45 23.34 25.42
CA SER A 54 -0.29 23.61 24.59
C SER A 54 -0.65 24.78 23.68
N SER A 55 -0.54 25.99 24.22
CA SER A 55 -0.68 27.25 23.49
C SER A 55 0.53 27.45 22.55
N GLY A 56 0.59 26.66 21.48
CA GLY A 56 1.57 26.89 20.41
C GLY A 56 2.03 25.65 19.66
N LEU A 57 2.66 25.91 18.52
CA LEU A 57 3.33 24.90 17.71
C LEU A 57 4.48 24.27 18.54
N PRO A 58 4.58 22.93 18.63
CA PRO A 58 5.68 22.24 19.29
C PRO A 58 7.04 22.80 18.83
N ALA A 59 7.99 22.95 19.77
CA ALA A 59 9.27 23.58 19.48
C ALA A 59 10.00 22.97 18.28
N VAL A 60 9.93 21.63 18.12
CA VAL A 60 10.53 20.91 16.99
C VAL A 60 9.97 21.35 15.63
N LEU A 61 8.68 21.65 15.55
CA LEU A 61 8.01 22.01 14.30
C LEU A 61 8.25 23.47 13.91
N LYS A 62 8.74 24.33 14.82
CA LYS A 62 9.07 25.74 14.51
C LYS A 62 10.20 25.88 13.49
N SER A 63 11.01 24.83 13.32
CA SER A 63 12.15 24.78 12.39
C SER A 63 11.86 24.01 11.10
N VAL A 64 10.66 23.44 10.96
CA VAL A 64 10.30 22.63 9.79
C VAL A 64 9.70 23.53 8.73
N GLY A 65 10.26 23.50 7.52
CA GLY A 65 9.80 24.30 6.39
C GLY A 65 10.34 23.76 5.06
N ILE A 66 9.95 24.39 3.96
CA ILE A 66 10.43 24.05 2.62
C ILE A 66 11.43 25.14 2.20
N GLU A 67 12.67 24.72 1.95
CA GLU A 67 13.66 25.55 1.26
C GLU A 67 13.60 25.26 -0.24
N GLN A 68 13.29 26.29 -1.03
CA GLN A 68 13.15 26.12 -2.48
C GLN A 68 14.50 26.32 -3.18
N LYS A 69 14.98 25.27 -3.83
CA LYS A 69 16.26 25.23 -4.56
C LYS A 69 16.04 25.12 -6.07
N LEU A 70 15.47 26.17 -6.69
CA LEU A 70 15.17 26.16 -8.13
C LEU A 70 16.44 26.04 -8.97
N ASN A 71 16.37 25.25 -10.04
CA ASN A 71 17.48 24.97 -10.96
C ASN A 71 18.69 24.27 -10.32
N GLU A 72 18.65 23.92 -9.02
CA GLU A 72 19.71 23.12 -8.40
C GLU A 72 19.68 21.71 -8.99
N GLN A 73 20.86 21.21 -9.35
CA GLN A 73 20.99 19.89 -9.96
C GLN A 73 20.68 18.81 -8.92
N LEU A 74 19.72 17.93 -9.26
CA LEU A 74 19.46 16.73 -8.47
C LEU A 74 20.73 15.85 -8.37
N PRO A 75 20.93 15.12 -7.27
CA PRO A 75 22.09 14.24 -7.09
C PRO A 75 21.96 13.00 -7.99
N LEU A 76 22.28 13.13 -9.28
CA LEU A 76 22.08 12.07 -10.27
C LEU A 76 22.87 10.79 -10.00
N ALA A 77 23.93 10.87 -9.18
CA ALA A 77 24.72 9.72 -8.77
C ALA A 77 24.16 8.98 -7.55
N ALA A 78 23.10 9.49 -6.90
CA ALA A 78 22.50 8.84 -5.74
C ALA A 78 21.93 7.46 -6.11
N GLU A 79 22.21 6.47 -5.27
CA GLU A 79 21.85 5.07 -5.47
C GLU A 79 20.50 4.75 -4.81
N PHE A 80 19.65 4.03 -5.55
CA PHE A 80 18.32 3.59 -5.13
C PHE A 80 18.10 2.12 -5.50
N LYS A 81 16.97 1.58 -5.06
CA LYS A 81 16.44 0.31 -5.55
C LYS A 81 15.19 0.57 -6.38
N ASP A 82 15.12 -0.02 -7.57
CA ASP A 82 13.91 -0.01 -8.38
C ASP A 82 12.84 -0.97 -7.84
N GLU A 83 11.69 -1.03 -8.50
CA GLU A 83 10.56 -1.90 -8.11
C GLU A 83 10.88 -3.41 -8.20
N ASN A 84 11.92 -3.78 -8.93
CA ASN A 84 12.40 -5.15 -9.06
C ASN A 84 13.54 -5.47 -8.07
N GLY A 85 13.96 -4.48 -7.27
CA GLY A 85 15.04 -4.60 -6.29
C GLY A 85 16.44 -4.39 -6.86
N ASN A 86 16.58 -3.99 -8.12
CA ASN A 86 17.88 -3.72 -8.75
C ASN A 86 18.47 -2.43 -8.19
N ALA A 87 19.79 -2.40 -8.03
CA ALA A 87 20.51 -1.17 -7.73
C ALA A 87 20.53 -0.27 -8.99
N VAL A 88 20.10 0.98 -8.84
CA VAL A 88 20.02 1.98 -9.91
C VAL A 88 20.54 3.33 -9.41
N LYS A 89 21.00 4.19 -10.30
CA LYS A 89 21.28 5.60 -10.00
C LYS A 89 20.10 6.46 -10.43
N LEU A 90 19.86 7.55 -9.72
CA LEU A 90 18.79 8.50 -10.10
C LEU A 90 18.93 8.99 -11.56
N GLY A 91 20.17 9.20 -12.01
CA GLY A 91 20.50 9.63 -13.37
C GLY A 91 20.07 8.65 -14.47
N ASP A 92 19.90 7.37 -14.17
CA ASP A 92 19.55 6.33 -15.16
C ASP A 92 18.15 6.55 -15.77
N TYR A 93 17.32 7.37 -15.12
CA TYR A 93 15.97 7.74 -15.59
C TYR A 93 15.93 9.00 -16.47
N PHE A 94 17.04 9.71 -16.64
CA PHE A 94 17.12 10.96 -17.41
C PHE A 94 17.70 10.73 -18.83
N GLY A 95 17.56 11.71 -19.73
CA GLY A 95 18.21 11.68 -21.07
C GLY A 95 17.42 11.02 -22.20
N LYS A 96 16.17 10.60 -21.97
CA LYS A 96 15.33 9.89 -22.96
C LYS A 96 14.41 10.80 -23.79
N GLU A 97 14.90 11.98 -24.19
CA GLU A 97 14.17 13.03 -24.95
C GLU A 97 12.87 13.55 -24.30
N LYS A 98 12.56 13.13 -23.07
CA LYS A 98 11.34 13.49 -22.33
C LYS A 98 11.69 14.09 -20.97
N PRO A 99 10.92 15.08 -20.49
CA PRO A 99 11.06 15.57 -19.13
C PRO A 99 10.68 14.50 -18.12
N VAL A 100 11.30 14.56 -16.94
CA VAL A 100 11.09 13.61 -15.83
C VAL A 100 10.39 14.35 -14.68
N ILE A 101 9.34 13.73 -14.13
CA ILE A 101 8.68 14.18 -12.90
C ILE A 101 9.08 13.22 -11.78
N LEU A 102 9.60 13.76 -10.68
CA LEU A 102 9.95 12.99 -9.48
C LEU A 102 8.86 13.20 -8.40
N ALA A 103 8.25 12.10 -7.95
CA ALA A 103 7.28 12.11 -6.85
C ALA A 103 7.89 11.43 -5.61
N LEU A 104 8.00 12.17 -4.50
CA LEU A 104 8.50 11.66 -3.22
C LEU A 104 7.32 11.14 -2.40
N VAL A 105 7.07 9.84 -2.47
CA VAL A 105 5.92 9.16 -1.84
C VAL A 105 6.37 8.23 -0.72
N TYR A 106 5.44 7.88 0.17
CA TYR A 106 5.64 6.90 1.25
C TYR A 106 4.74 5.69 1.02
N TYR A 107 5.33 4.49 1.02
CA TYR A 107 4.60 3.25 0.71
C TYR A 107 3.53 2.88 1.75
N GLU A 108 3.75 3.25 3.02
CA GLU A 108 2.80 3.01 4.11
C GLU A 108 2.26 4.34 4.66
N CYS A 109 1.65 5.14 3.78
CA CYS A 109 0.97 6.36 4.21
C CYS A 109 -0.51 6.06 4.53
N PRO A 110 -0.93 6.11 5.81
CA PRO A 110 -2.29 5.76 6.22
C PRO A 110 -3.34 6.76 5.80
N MET A 111 -2.92 7.95 5.39
CA MET A 111 -3.78 9.01 4.87
C MET A 111 -3.08 9.62 3.65
N LEU A 112 -3.72 9.42 2.50
CA LEU A 112 -3.28 9.75 1.14
C LEU A 112 -2.19 8.85 0.56
N CYS A 113 -2.62 7.65 0.14
CA CYS A 113 -2.12 6.94 -1.04
C CYS A 113 -3.30 6.22 -1.74
N ASN A 114 -4.34 6.97 -2.11
CA ASN A 114 -5.35 6.75 -3.16
C ASN A 114 -6.22 8.01 -3.28
#